data_AF-A0A943ISN8-F1
#
_entry.id   AF-A0A943ISN8-F1
#
_cell.length_a   1.000
_cell.length_b   1.000
_cell.length_c   1.000
_cell.angle_alpha   90.00
_cell.angle_beta   90.00
_cell.angle_gamma   90.00
#
_symmetry.space_group_name_H-M   'P 1'
#
loop_
_entity.id
_entity.type
_entity.pdbx_description
1 polymer ?
#
loop_
_entity_poly.entity_id
_entity_poly.type
_entity_poly.pdbx_seq_one_letter_code
_entity_poly.pdbx_strand_id
1 'polypeptide(L)'
;MFKIIKASDGTVLALTEDVTYIKKADNGCYILCPEPDASGISYAGTPYHLLDRDPMGDDLESVMLEQTDIGSWVTETQTAIEDADALNVDQAYRLTLLELGITDDTDAS
;
A
#
# COMPACT_ATOMS: atom_id res chain seq x y z
N MET A 1 8.69 -10.59 3.53
CA MET A 1 7.69 -9.85 4.33
C MET A 1 6.35 -9.97 3.62
N PHE A 2 5.23 -9.86 4.34
CA PHE A 2 3.89 -9.93 3.80
C PHE A 2 3.16 -8.61 4.02
N LYS A 3 2.40 -8.20 3.01
CA LYS A 3 1.50 -7.06 3.05
C LYS A 3 0.08 -7.56 3.23
N ILE A 4 -0.56 -7.12 4.30
CA ILE A 4 -1.97 -7.44 4.58
C ILE A 4 -2.81 -6.36 3.89
N ILE A 5 -3.62 -6.76 2.92
CA ILE A 5 -4.43 -5.85 2.09
C ILE A 5 -5.90 -6.18 2.30
N LYS A 6 -6.73 -5.18 2.60
CA LYS A 6 -8.19 -5.37 2.64
C LYS A 6 -8.74 -5.65 1.25
N ALA A 7 -9.58 -6.68 1.14
CA ALA A 7 -10.23 -7.02 -0.12
C ALA A 7 -11.36 -6.04 -0.51
N SER A 8 -11.88 -5.29 0.46
CA SER A 8 -13.00 -4.35 0.27
C SER A 8 -12.59 -3.07 -0.47
N ASP A 9 -11.47 -2.46 -0.07
CA ASP A 9 -11.03 -1.15 -0.56
C ASP A 9 -9.56 -1.12 -1.06
N GLY A 10 -8.82 -2.23 -0.94
CA GLY A 10 -7.41 -2.31 -1.29
C GLY A 10 -6.47 -1.64 -0.28
N THR A 11 -6.99 -1.20 0.87
CA THR A 11 -6.17 -0.52 1.90
C THR A 11 -5.16 -1.48 2.52
N VAL A 12 -3.94 -1.00 2.69
CA VAL A 12 -2.86 -1.74 3.35
C VAL A 12 -3.02 -1.63 4.86
N LEU A 13 -3.31 -2.75 5.52
CA LEU A 13 -3.44 -2.81 6.97
C LEU A 13 -2.09 -2.82 7.68
N ALA A 14 -1.16 -3.62 7.17
CA ALA A 14 0.15 -3.81 7.79
C ALA A 14 1.16 -4.45 6.84
N LEU A 15 2.42 -4.32 7.22
CA LEU A 15 3.55 -5.09 6.70
C LEU A 15 4.11 -5.92 7.86
N THR A 16 4.15 -7.24 7.71
CA THR A 16 4.61 -8.16 8.76
C THR A 16 5.43 -9.31 8.17
N GLU A 17 6.47 -9.74 8.88
CA GLU A 17 7.19 -10.98 8.54
C GLU A 17 6.54 -12.22 9.18
N ASP A 18 5.95 -12.05 10.36
CA ASP A 18 5.27 -13.10 11.11
C ASP A 18 3.76 -12.97 10.99
N VAL A 19 3.17 -13.72 10.06
CA VAL A 19 1.72 -13.80 9.89
C VAL A 19 1.14 -14.80 10.89
N THR A 20 0.15 -14.38 11.67
CA THR A 20 -0.56 -15.26 12.61
C THR A 20 -1.74 -15.93 11.90
N TYR A 21 -1.53 -17.14 11.41
CA TYR A 21 -2.55 -17.91 10.70
C TYR A 21 -3.57 -18.54 11.66
N ILE A 22 -4.85 -18.46 11.28
CA ILE A 22 -5.97 -19.00 12.04
C ILE A 22 -6.92 -19.81 11.17
N LYS A 23 -7.62 -20.76 11.79
CA LYS A 23 -8.79 -21.43 11.23
C LYS A 23 -9.93 -21.46 12.24
N LYS A 24 -11.16 -21.58 11.75
CA LYS A 24 -12.34 -21.73 12.59
C LYS A 24 -12.52 -23.21 12.93
N ALA A 25 -12.58 -23.52 14.21
CA ALA A 25 -12.92 -24.85 14.69
C ALA A 25 -14.44 -25.05 14.71
N ASP A 26 -14.89 -26.31 14.78
CA ASP A 26 -16.32 -26.67 14.77
C ASP A 26 -17.11 -26.07 15.94
N ASN A 27 -16.42 -25.71 17.02
CA ASN A 27 -17.00 -25.03 18.18
C ASN A 27 -17.19 -23.51 17.98
N GLY A 28 -16.81 -22.98 16.81
CA GLY A 28 -16.87 -21.55 16.48
C GLY A 28 -15.68 -20.72 16.96
N CYS A 29 -14.73 -21.28 17.70
CA CYS A 29 -13.52 -20.58 18.12
C CYS A 29 -12.47 -20.52 17.00
N TYR A 30 -11.59 -19.52 17.07
CA TYR A 30 -10.41 -19.45 16.21
C TYR A 30 -9.23 -20.14 16.87
N ILE A 31 -8.54 -21.00 16.13
CA ILE A 31 -7.34 -21.70 16.58
C ILE A 31 -6.18 -21.38 15.64
N LEU A 32 -4.97 -21.35 16.21
CA LEU A 32 -3.73 -21.20 15.46
C LEU A 32 -3.47 -22.46 14.63
N CYS A 33 -3.07 -22.28 13.37
CA CYS A 33 -2.80 -23.38 12.46
C CYS A 33 -1.66 -23.00 11.50
N PRO A 34 -1.02 -23.96 10.83
CA PRO A 34 -0.05 -23.66 9.79
C PRO A 34 -0.75 -23.04 8.56
N GLU A 35 0.01 -22.29 7.74
CA GLU A 35 -0.47 -21.61 6.53
C GLU A 35 -1.31 -22.50 5.58
N PRO A 36 -0.93 -23.77 5.28
CA PRO A 36 -1.68 -24.58 4.33
C PRO A 36 -3.13 -24.83 4.77
N ASP A 37 -3.37 -24.92 6.08
CA ASP A 37 -4.67 -25.22 6.69
C ASP A 37 -5.43 -23.95 7.12
N ALA A 38 -4.87 -22.76 6.87
CA ALA A 38 -5.41 -21.51 7.33
C ALA A 38 -6.58 -21.06 6.45
N SER A 39 -7.65 -20.61 7.11
CA SER A 39 -8.79 -19.95 6.48
C SER A 39 -8.71 -18.43 6.63
N GLY A 40 -7.83 -17.95 7.50
CA GLY A 40 -7.73 -16.54 7.86
C GLY A 40 -6.43 -16.19 8.58
N ILE A 41 -6.33 -14.94 9.00
CA ILE A 41 -5.25 -14.43 9.83
C ILE A 41 -5.81 -13.69 11.04
N SER A 42 -5.02 -13.62 12.11
CA SER A 42 -5.25 -12.67 13.19
C SER A 42 -4.26 -11.52 13.07
N TYR A 43 -4.77 -10.29 13.04
CA TYR A 43 -3.96 -9.08 13.08
C TYR A 43 -4.45 -8.18 14.22
N ALA A 44 -3.54 -7.78 15.11
CA ALA A 44 -3.84 -6.97 16.29
C ALA A 44 -4.98 -7.53 17.18
N GLY A 45 -5.16 -8.86 17.21
CA GLY A 45 -6.24 -9.52 17.94
C GLY A 45 -7.58 -9.59 17.20
N THR A 46 -7.68 -8.99 16.00
CA THR A 46 -8.85 -9.06 15.14
C THR A 46 -8.69 -10.19 14.12
N PRO A 47 -9.64 -11.13 14.01
CA PRO A 47 -9.64 -12.14 12.97
C PRO A 47 -10.07 -11.55 11.62
N TYR A 48 -9.40 -11.96 10.55
CA TYR A 48 -9.71 -11.63 9.17
C TYR A 48 -9.77 -12.90 8.32
N HIS A 49 -10.67 -12.93 7.34
CA HIS A 49 -10.79 -14.03 6.39
C HIS A 49 -9.81 -13.86 5.23
N LEU A 50 -9.17 -14.94 4.76
CA LEU A 50 -8.33 -14.90 3.55
C LEU A 50 -9.21 -15.10 2.31
N LEU A 51 -9.21 -14.15 1.39
CA LEU A 51 -10.13 -14.13 0.24
C LEU A 51 -10.10 -15.43 -0.61
N ASP A 52 -8.93 -16.05 -0.75
CA ASP A 52 -8.73 -17.27 -1.55
C ASP A 52 -8.90 -18.58 -0.77
N ARG A 53 -9.47 -18.53 0.43
CA ARG A 53 -9.61 -19.69 1.33
C ARG A 53 -11.07 -19.94 1.71
N ASP A 54 -11.29 -21.00 2.48
CA ASP A 54 -12.62 -21.36 2.96
C ASP A 54 -13.21 -20.23 3.85
N PRO A 55 -14.48 -19.86 3.64
CA PRO A 55 -15.12 -18.80 4.39
C PRO A 55 -15.18 -19.11 5.89
N MET A 56 -14.79 -18.13 6.71
CA MET A 56 -14.80 -18.24 8.18
C MET A 56 -16.08 -17.69 8.83
N GLY A 57 -17.08 -17.34 8.02
CA GLY A 57 -18.33 -16.69 8.40
C GLY A 57 -18.49 -15.33 7.74
N ASP A 58 -19.74 -14.84 7.68
CA ASP A 58 -20.10 -13.66 6.89
C ASP A 58 -19.75 -12.32 7.58
N ASP A 59 -19.45 -12.35 8.89
CA ASP A 59 -19.20 -11.16 9.70
C ASP A 59 -17.72 -10.70 9.68
N LEU A 60 -16.86 -11.42 8.96
CA LEU A 60 -15.41 -11.14 8.93
C LEU A 60 -15.03 -10.34 7.69
N GLU A 61 -14.22 -9.31 7.89
CA GLU A 61 -13.59 -8.61 6.78
C GLU A 61 -12.58 -9.53 6.08
N SER A 62 -12.60 -9.52 4.75
CA SER A 62 -11.69 -10.31 3.93
C SER A 62 -10.41 -9.53 3.63
N VAL A 63 -9.28 -10.23 3.67
CA VAL A 63 -7.95 -9.71 3.37
C VAL A 63 -7.21 -10.62 2.40
N MET A 64 -6.23 -10.06 1.73
CA MET A 64 -5.27 -10.74 0.87
C MET A 64 -3.87 -10.57 1.47
N LEU A 65 -3.03 -11.60 1.31
CA LEU A 65 -1.62 -11.55 1.68
C LEU A 65 -0.79 -11.48 0.42
N GLU A 66 -0.05 -10.40 0.26
CA GLU A 66 0.89 -10.25 -0.84
C GLU A 66 2.30 -10.43 -0.28
N GLN A 67 3.08 -11.35 -0.88
CA GLN A 67 4.49 -11.48 -0.53
C GLN A 67 5.24 -10.29 -1.13
N THR A 68 5.74 -9.42 -0.25
CA THR A 68 6.46 -8.22 -0.65
C THR A 68 7.95 -8.39 -0.35
N ASP A 69 8.75 -8.21 -1.40
CA ASP A 69 10.18 -7.96 -1.30
C ASP A 69 10.40 -6.44 -1.27
N ILE A 70 11.04 -5.95 -0.20
CA ILE A 70 11.26 -4.53 0.11
C ILE A 70 12.11 -3.84 -0.97
N GLY A 71 12.83 -4.59 -1.81
CA GLY A 71 13.64 -4.04 -2.89
C GLY A 71 12.87 -3.24 -3.96
N SER A 72 11.58 -3.49 -4.15
CA SER A 72 10.78 -2.85 -5.21
C SER A 72 9.89 -1.70 -4.70
N TRP A 73 9.64 -1.59 -3.40
CA TRP A 73 8.61 -0.69 -2.85
C TRP A 73 9.09 0.76 -2.65
N VAL A 74 10.41 0.97 -2.65
CA VAL A 74 11.05 2.30 -2.53
C VAL A 74 10.90 3.15 -3.81
N THR A 75 10.52 2.54 -4.93
CA THR A 75 10.35 3.25 -6.22
C THR A 75 9.02 4.00 -6.29
N GLU A 76 7.91 3.44 -5.81
CA GLU A 76 6.58 4.09 -5.94
C GLU A 76 6.34 5.23 -4.92
N THR A 77 7.06 5.24 -3.80
CA THR A 77 6.94 6.33 -2.80
C THR A 77 7.81 7.55 -3.17
N GLN A 78 8.83 7.38 -4.01
CA GLN A 78 9.70 8.48 -4.45
C GLN A 78 9.17 9.26 -5.66
N THR A 79 8.36 8.66 -6.53
CA THR A 79 7.83 9.36 -7.71
C THR A 79 6.93 10.55 -7.35
N ALA A 80 6.28 10.52 -6.18
CA ALA A 80 5.47 11.66 -5.70
C ALA A 80 6.31 12.83 -5.15
N ILE A 81 7.61 12.62 -4.86
CA ILE A 81 8.51 13.65 -4.32
C ILE A 81 9.32 14.29 -5.44
N GLU A 82 9.73 13.53 -6.46
CA GLU A 82 10.52 14.07 -7.58
C GLU A 82 9.74 15.05 -8.48
N ASP A 83 8.42 14.91 -8.60
CA ASP A 83 7.58 15.86 -9.34
C ASP A 83 7.44 17.23 -8.64
N ALA A 84 7.68 17.30 -7.32
CA ALA A 84 7.57 18.55 -6.58
C ALA A 84 8.81 19.46 -6.77
N ASP A 85 9.99 18.86 -6.94
CA ASP A 85 11.25 19.61 -7.10
C ASP A 85 11.41 20.18 -8.52
N ALA A 86 10.88 19.50 -9.54
CA ALA A 86 10.92 19.99 -10.93
C ALA A 86 10.04 21.23 -11.16
N LEU A 87 8.93 21.38 -10.43
CA LEU A 87 8.01 22.52 -10.59
C LEU A 87 8.49 23.81 -9.89
N ASN A 88 9.35 23.70 -8.87
CA ASN A 88 9.84 24.87 -8.13
C ASN A 88 10.96 25.63 -8.90
N VAL A 89 11.80 24.89 -9.63
CA VAL A 89 12.91 25.48 -10.40
C VAL A 89 12.40 26.34 -11.57
N ASP A 90 11.33 25.91 -12.24
CA ASP A 90 10.73 26.67 -13.36
C ASP A 90 10.06 27.97 -12.88
N GLN A 91 9.35 27.93 -11.75
CA GLN A 91 8.70 29.12 -11.20
C GLN A 91 9.71 30.19 -10.75
N ALA A 92 10.81 29.77 -10.11
CA ALA A 92 11.87 30.69 -9.69
C ALA A 92 12.56 31.33 -10.92
N TYR A 93 12.84 30.55 -11.96
CA TYR A 93 13.43 31.06 -13.20
C TYR A 93 12.51 32.07 -13.91
N ARG A 94 11.21 31.75 -14.05
CA ARG A 94 10.22 32.66 -14.65
C ARG A 94 10.07 33.98 -13.87
N LEU A 95 10.11 33.95 -12.54
CA LEU A 95 10.01 35.16 -11.73
C LEU A 95 11.27 36.04 -11.88
N THR A 96 12.46 35.44 -11.96
CA THR A 96 13.70 36.19 -12.16
C THR A 96 13.79 36.87 -13.54
N LEU A 97 13.31 36.21 -14.60
CA LEU A 97 13.26 36.81 -15.94
C LEU A 97 12.31 38.02 -16.00
N LEU A 98 11.16 37.93 -15.32
CA LEU A 98 10.21 39.04 -15.22
C LEU A 98 10.78 40.23 -14.43
N GLU A 99 11.49 39.98 -13.32
CA GLU A 99 12.14 41.01 -12.50
C GLU A 99 13.27 41.72 -13.27
N LEU A 100 14.03 40.99 -14.11
CA LEU A 100 15.04 41.57 -14.99
C LEU A 100 14.46 42.23 -16.27
N GLY A 101 13.14 42.17 -16.48
CA GLY A 101 12.48 42.73 -17.67
C GLY A 101 12.85 42.03 -18.98
N ILE A 102 13.36 40.80 -18.92
CA ILE A 102 13.66 39.98 -20.09
C ILE A 102 12.38 39.21 -20.44
N THR A 103 11.48 39.88 -21.17
CA THR A 103 10.51 39.14 -22.00
C THR A 103 11.29 38.65 -23.20
N ASP A 104 11.17 37.37 -23.54
CA ASP A 104 11.72 36.81 -24.77
C ASP A 104 11.05 37.55 -25.96
N ASP A 105 11.62 38.68 -26.37
CA ASP A 105 11.32 39.32 -27.64
C ASP A 105 11.90 38.41 -28.72
N THR A 106 11.16 37.35 -29.03
CA THR A 106 11.32 36.62 -30.28
C THR A 106 10.81 37.49 -31.44
N ASP A 107 11.46 38.64 -31.66
CA ASP A 107 11.36 39.38 -32.93
C ASP A 107 12.39 38.78 -33.89
N ALA A 108 12.01 37.64 -34.47
CA ALA A 108 12.72 37.08 -35.60
C ALA A 108 12.38 37.89 -36.87
N SER A 109 13.15 38.95 -37.13
CA SER A 109 13.33 39.53 -38.46
C SER A 109 14.32 38.72 -39.29
#